data_AF-A2BXB3-F1
#
_entry.id   AF-A2BXB3-F1
#
_cell.length_a   1.000
_cell.length_b   1.000
_cell.length_c   1.000
_cell.angle_alpha   90.00
_cell.angle_beta   90.00
_cell.angle_gamma   90.00
#
_symmetry.space_group_name_H-M   'P 1'
#
loop_
_entity.id
_entity.type
_entity.pdbx_description
1 polymer ?
#
loop_
_entity_poly.entity_id
_entity_poly.type
_entity_poly.pdbx_seq_one_letter_code
_entity_poly.pdbx_strand_id
1 'polypeptide(L)'
;MGLFDFLKDLKPKIKPEWKKRGWVDEKEFREHNFSPNMVKMLEEADEEEKTGLLTWEYFATLQLTTPKIHLEKHEEVLKSATEPELFGEPTGYSDDGTPFRRYGHWIQTSEFALDGGWGESAVGVPTIVGNLKTESQMYKDWINYLIDFRTIVESDLTIEEKLYQINDVMSQSSTGYKKIYKILVTEHGFPDSFFTDLLCELDGVGGKTAGLLWDAGYLSIEAVKNAPQEELLNIKGIGKKLVEKLKS
;
A
#
# COMPACT_ATOMS: atom_id res chain seq x y z
N MET A 1 -9.76 40.33 -14.47
CA MET A 1 -9.88 38.88 -14.70
C MET A 1 -9.92 38.26 -13.32
N GLY A 2 -11.10 37.80 -12.89
CA GLY A 2 -11.31 37.35 -11.52
C GLY A 2 -10.86 35.90 -11.33
N LEU A 3 -10.59 35.49 -10.09
CA LEU A 3 -10.31 34.09 -9.71
C LEU A 3 -11.38 33.11 -10.25
N PHE A 4 -12.63 33.57 -10.41
CA PHE A 4 -13.73 32.85 -11.05
C PHE A 4 -13.56 32.56 -12.55
N ASP A 5 -12.80 33.39 -13.28
CA ASP A 5 -12.50 33.17 -14.70
C ASP A 5 -11.35 32.15 -14.86
N PHE A 6 -10.38 32.17 -13.95
CA PHE A 6 -9.26 31.22 -13.92
C PHE A 6 -9.71 29.78 -13.59
N LEU A 7 -10.70 29.64 -12.71
CA LEU A 7 -11.25 28.32 -12.32
C LEU A 7 -12.21 27.71 -13.36
N LYS A 8 -12.74 28.51 -14.31
CA LYS A 8 -13.56 27.97 -15.42
C LYS A 8 -12.74 27.21 -16.45
N ASP A 9 -11.51 27.64 -16.67
CA ASP A 9 -10.59 27.01 -17.65
C ASP A 9 -9.89 25.76 -17.09
N LEU A 10 -9.94 25.55 -15.76
CA LEU A 10 -9.36 24.39 -15.07
C LEU A 10 -10.33 23.21 -14.90
N LYS A 11 -11.59 23.30 -15.34
CA LYS A 11 -12.51 22.15 -15.30
C LYS A 11 -12.02 21.07 -16.27
N PRO A 12 -11.64 19.86 -15.79
CA PRO A 12 -11.50 18.73 -16.69
C PRO A 12 -12.86 18.55 -17.37
N LYS A 13 -12.89 18.41 -18.70
CA LYS A 13 -14.10 18.02 -19.41
C LYS A 13 -14.43 16.58 -19.00
N ILE A 14 -15.14 16.42 -17.88
CA ILE A 14 -15.60 15.13 -17.37
C ILE A 14 -16.44 14.49 -18.48
N LYS A 15 -15.94 13.38 -19.02
CA LYS A 15 -16.62 12.67 -20.10
C LYS A 15 -17.93 12.06 -19.56
N PRO A 16 -19.04 12.07 -20.32
CA PRO A 16 -20.35 11.59 -19.88
C PRO A 16 -20.34 10.13 -19.36
N GLU A 17 -19.40 9.31 -19.83
CA GLU A 17 -19.16 7.94 -19.37
C GLU A 17 -18.82 7.84 -17.86
N TRP A 18 -18.32 8.89 -17.21
CA TRP A 18 -17.84 8.83 -15.83
C TRP A 18 -19.00 8.80 -14.81
N LYS A 19 -20.15 9.41 -15.15
CA LYS A 19 -21.39 9.32 -14.35
C LYS A 19 -21.98 7.91 -14.27
N LYS A 20 -21.67 7.03 -15.24
CA LYS A 20 -22.16 5.64 -15.25
C LYS A 20 -21.38 4.70 -14.32
N ARG A 21 -20.24 5.15 -13.75
CA ARG A 21 -19.36 4.33 -12.90
C ARG A 21 -19.40 4.68 -11.40
N GLY A 22 -20.31 5.56 -10.97
CA GLY A 22 -20.52 5.85 -9.54
C GLY A 22 -19.45 6.73 -8.89
N TRP A 23 -18.69 7.50 -9.66
CA TRP A 23 -17.76 8.48 -9.11
C TRP A 23 -18.48 9.80 -8.83
N VAL A 24 -18.37 10.27 -7.57
CA VAL A 24 -19.06 11.42 -6.99
C VAL A 24 -18.31 12.72 -7.34
N ASP A 25 -19.01 13.79 -7.73
CA ASP A 25 -18.43 15.12 -7.96
C ASP A 25 -17.88 15.69 -6.63
N GLU A 26 -16.83 16.53 -6.64
CA GLU A 26 -16.21 17.11 -5.43
C GLU A 26 -17.24 17.83 -4.55
N LYS A 27 -18.22 18.50 -5.18
CA LYS A 27 -19.33 19.13 -4.48
C LYS A 27 -20.21 18.11 -3.75
N GLU A 28 -20.49 17.00 -4.41
CA GLU A 28 -21.35 15.93 -3.90
C GLU A 28 -20.62 15.06 -2.85
N PHE A 29 -19.29 14.97 -2.91
CA PHE A 29 -18.42 14.39 -1.87
C PHE A 29 -18.41 15.25 -0.61
N ARG A 30 -18.29 16.58 -0.76
CA ARG A 30 -18.34 17.52 0.37
C ARG A 30 -19.72 17.53 1.04
N GLU A 31 -20.80 17.49 0.25
CA GLU A 31 -22.17 17.41 0.77
C GLU A 31 -22.48 16.06 1.46
N HIS A 32 -21.81 14.96 1.06
CA HIS A 32 -21.95 13.65 1.71
C HIS A 32 -21.13 13.50 2.99
N ASN A 33 -19.93 14.08 3.05
CA ASN A 33 -19.00 13.87 4.16
C ASN A 33 -19.03 14.98 5.21
N PHE A 34 -19.67 16.11 4.91
CA PHE A 34 -19.72 17.26 5.81
C PHE A 34 -21.16 17.76 6.00
N SER A 35 -21.47 18.17 7.24
CA SER A 35 -22.78 18.74 7.52
C SER A 35 -22.98 20.05 6.73
N PRO A 36 -24.23 20.40 6.32
CA PRO A 36 -24.49 21.64 5.58
C PRO A 36 -23.98 22.91 6.28
N ASN A 37 -23.98 22.92 7.62
CA ASN A 37 -23.42 24.01 8.41
C ASN A 37 -21.90 24.11 8.27
N MET A 38 -21.22 22.95 8.23
CA MET A 38 -19.77 22.90 8.08
C MET A 38 -19.35 23.31 6.66
N VAL A 39 -20.07 22.87 5.63
CA VAL A 39 -19.86 23.34 4.24
C VAL A 39 -19.92 24.86 4.17
N LYS A 40 -20.94 25.47 4.79
CA LYS A 40 -21.07 26.92 4.85
C LYS A 40 -19.93 27.58 5.62
N MET A 41 -19.49 27.02 6.75
CA MET A 41 -18.33 27.52 7.50
C MET A 41 -17.06 27.47 6.66
N LEU A 42 -16.81 26.41 5.89
CA LEU A 42 -15.65 26.31 5.00
C LEU A 42 -15.71 27.29 3.82
N GLU A 43 -16.91 27.60 3.32
CA GLU A 43 -17.09 28.61 2.26
C GLU A 43 -16.83 30.04 2.75
N GLU A 44 -17.12 30.32 4.02
CA GLU A 44 -16.97 31.63 4.65
C GLU A 44 -15.59 31.83 5.33
N ALA A 45 -14.88 30.74 5.64
CA ALA A 45 -13.60 30.76 6.34
C ALA A 45 -12.42 31.23 5.47
N ASP A 46 -11.47 31.92 6.08
CA ASP A 46 -10.17 32.20 5.45
C ASP A 46 -9.25 30.96 5.43
N GLU A 47 -8.09 31.04 4.78
CA GLU A 47 -7.18 29.89 4.65
C GLU A 47 -6.57 29.44 6.00
N GLU A 48 -6.39 30.35 6.94
CA GLU A 48 -5.88 30.05 8.29
C GLU A 48 -6.95 29.34 9.12
N GLU A 49 -8.20 29.81 9.03
CA GLU A 49 -9.38 29.18 9.63
C GLU A 49 -9.66 27.79 9.03
N LYS A 50 -9.59 27.63 7.71
CA LYS A 50 -9.72 26.31 7.05
C LYS A 50 -8.66 25.32 7.51
N THR A 51 -7.42 25.78 7.70
CA THR A 51 -6.32 24.95 8.22
C THR A 51 -6.60 24.49 9.66
N GLY A 52 -7.31 25.30 10.45
CA GLY A 52 -7.78 24.94 11.78
C GLY A 52 -8.96 23.95 11.80
N LEU A 53 -9.79 23.96 10.74
CA LEU A 53 -11.03 23.17 10.64
C LEU A 53 -10.85 21.82 9.95
N LEU A 54 -9.84 21.67 9.09
CA LEU A 54 -9.61 20.48 8.27
C LEU A 54 -8.43 19.66 8.78
N THR A 55 -8.69 18.38 9.00
CA THR A 55 -7.67 17.38 9.32
C THR A 55 -7.57 16.38 8.19
N TRP A 56 -6.40 15.79 8.02
CA TRP A 56 -6.12 14.72 7.08
C TRP A 56 -5.51 13.57 7.83
N GLU A 57 -6.05 12.38 7.63
CA GLU A 57 -5.57 11.15 8.26
C GLU A 57 -5.04 10.19 7.18
N TYR A 58 -3.85 9.62 7.39
CA TYR A 58 -3.21 8.74 6.42
C TYR A 58 -3.53 7.26 6.65
N PHE A 59 -4.02 6.57 5.62
CA PHE A 59 -4.33 5.15 5.65
C PHE A 59 -3.43 4.36 4.71
N ALA A 60 -2.57 3.51 5.27
CA ALA A 60 -1.76 2.55 4.52
C ALA A 60 -2.60 1.34 4.06
N THR A 61 -2.18 0.64 3.01
CA THR A 61 -2.92 -0.54 2.51
C THR A 61 -2.73 -1.82 3.35
N LEU A 62 -1.85 -1.78 4.37
CA LEU A 62 -1.61 -2.85 5.35
C LEU A 62 -1.36 -4.25 4.75
N GLN A 63 -0.55 -4.31 3.69
CA GLN A 63 -0.10 -5.54 3.02
C GLN A 63 1.37 -5.83 3.32
N LEU A 64 1.81 -7.09 3.19
CA LEU A 64 3.24 -7.47 3.27
C LEU A 64 4.12 -6.73 2.24
N THR A 65 3.52 -6.30 1.13
CA THR A 65 4.17 -5.52 0.06
C THR A 65 4.12 -4.02 0.29
N THR A 66 3.43 -3.54 1.33
CA THR A 66 3.38 -2.11 1.68
C THR A 66 4.74 -1.71 2.25
N PRO A 67 5.43 -0.72 1.66
CA PRO A 67 6.75 -0.32 2.14
C PRO A 67 6.69 0.26 3.56
N LYS A 68 7.79 0.11 4.31
CA LYS A 68 7.88 0.53 5.71
C LYS A 68 7.45 1.98 5.93
N ILE A 69 7.89 2.90 5.06
CA ILE A 69 7.58 4.33 5.17
C ILE A 69 6.07 4.63 5.17
N HIS A 70 5.26 3.80 4.52
CA HIS A 70 3.79 3.93 4.53
C HIS A 70 3.17 3.35 5.79
N LEU A 71 3.72 2.26 6.30
CA LEU A 71 3.25 1.64 7.53
C LEU A 71 3.52 2.53 8.75
N GLU A 72 4.69 3.16 8.81
CA GLU A 72 5.07 4.05 9.92
C GLU A 72 4.23 5.33 9.99
N LYS A 73 3.66 5.74 8.86
CA LYS A 73 2.78 6.91 8.76
C LYS A 73 1.30 6.55 8.87
N HIS A 74 0.96 5.28 9.02
CA HIS A 74 -0.42 4.88 9.16
C HIS A 74 -1.06 5.54 10.39
N GLU A 75 -2.25 6.10 10.21
CA GLU A 75 -2.99 6.89 11.21
C GLU A 75 -2.30 8.22 11.57
N GLU A 76 -1.33 8.69 10.75
CA GLU A 76 -0.77 10.04 10.88
C GLU A 76 -1.85 11.08 10.59
N VAL A 77 -1.99 12.07 11.48
CA VAL A 77 -2.96 13.16 11.35
C VAL A 77 -2.25 14.49 11.13
N LEU A 78 -2.63 15.20 10.07
CA LEU A 78 -2.12 16.52 9.72
C LEU A 78 -3.25 17.54 9.65
N LYS A 79 -3.02 18.75 10.17
CA LYS A 79 -3.92 19.89 9.98
C LYS A 79 -3.50 20.66 8.74
N SER A 80 -4.39 20.75 7.75
CA SER A 80 -4.08 21.40 6.48
C SER A 80 -5.36 21.72 5.71
N ALA A 81 -5.42 22.91 5.11
CA ALA A 81 -6.49 23.29 4.20
C ALA A 81 -6.44 22.51 2.87
N THR A 82 -5.25 22.07 2.45
CA THR A 82 -5.02 21.30 1.22
C THR A 82 -4.60 19.86 1.52
N GLU A 83 -4.88 18.94 0.59
CA GLU A 83 -4.42 17.56 0.71
C GLU A 83 -2.88 17.52 0.85
N PRO A 84 -2.34 16.81 1.86
CA PRO A 84 -0.90 16.63 1.97
C PRO A 84 -0.33 15.82 0.81
N GLU A 85 0.95 16.03 0.50
CA GLU A 85 1.61 15.26 -0.55
C GLU A 85 1.58 13.75 -0.23
N LEU A 86 1.24 12.97 -1.24
CA LEU A 86 1.46 11.53 -1.20
C LEU A 86 2.95 11.27 -1.31
N PHE A 87 3.42 10.29 -0.56
CA PHE A 87 4.80 9.85 -0.58
C PHE A 87 4.90 8.51 -1.31
N GLY A 88 6.06 8.22 -1.89
CA GLY A 88 6.30 7.01 -2.70
C GLY A 88 5.89 7.15 -4.18
N GLU A 89 6.29 6.16 -4.98
CA GLU A 89 6.02 6.12 -6.42
C GLU A 89 4.59 5.62 -6.72
N PRO A 90 3.81 6.35 -7.53
CA PRO A 90 2.48 5.90 -7.91
C PRO A 90 2.55 4.71 -8.87
N THR A 91 1.54 3.81 -8.83
CA THR A 91 1.43 2.70 -9.80
C THR A 91 1.06 3.13 -11.21
N GLY A 92 0.78 4.41 -11.38
CA GLY A 92 0.28 5.00 -12.59
C GLY A 92 -0.50 6.25 -12.25
N TYR A 93 -1.14 6.82 -13.25
CA TYR A 93 -1.92 8.03 -13.12
C TYR A 93 -3.26 7.83 -13.81
N SER A 94 -4.31 8.41 -13.26
CA SER A 94 -5.58 8.57 -13.96
C SER A 94 -5.43 9.54 -15.13
N ASP A 95 -6.46 9.58 -15.99
CA ASP A 95 -6.52 10.46 -17.17
C ASP A 95 -6.36 11.95 -16.83
N ASP A 96 -6.65 12.35 -15.58
CA ASP A 96 -6.50 13.72 -15.07
C ASP A 96 -5.14 14.00 -14.40
N GLY A 97 -4.21 13.03 -14.43
CA GLY A 97 -2.89 13.16 -13.82
C GLY A 97 -2.85 12.87 -12.31
N THR A 98 -3.95 12.41 -11.70
CA THR A 98 -3.95 12.02 -10.28
C THR A 98 -3.20 10.69 -10.10
N PRO A 99 -2.24 10.61 -9.17
CA PRO A 99 -1.51 9.36 -8.93
C PRO A 99 -2.42 8.26 -8.39
N PHE A 100 -2.26 7.05 -8.93
CA PHE A 100 -2.85 5.86 -8.33
C PHE A 100 -2.15 5.55 -7.01
N ARG A 101 -2.96 5.46 -5.96
CA ARG A 101 -2.56 5.38 -4.56
C ARG A 101 -2.17 3.94 -4.18
N ARG A 102 -0.98 3.51 -4.59
CA ARG A 102 -0.52 2.11 -4.44
C ARG A 102 -0.48 1.61 -3.00
N TYR A 103 0.06 2.42 -2.10
CA TYR A 103 0.46 1.99 -0.75
C TYR A 103 -0.27 2.72 0.38
N GLY A 104 -1.11 3.70 0.03
CA GLY A 104 -2.02 4.35 0.96
C GLY A 104 -2.50 5.70 0.46
N HIS A 105 -3.33 6.35 1.26
CA HIS A 105 -4.09 7.52 0.87
C HIS A 105 -4.40 8.42 2.07
N TRP A 106 -4.56 9.72 1.82
CA TRP A 106 -5.07 10.67 2.79
C TRP A 106 -6.60 10.70 2.73
N ILE A 107 -7.24 10.66 3.89
CA ILE A 107 -8.67 10.88 4.06
C ILE A 107 -8.86 12.20 4.80
N GLN A 108 -9.66 13.09 4.22
CA GLN A 108 -10.02 14.33 4.91
C GLN A 108 -11.00 14.01 6.04
N THR A 109 -10.66 14.43 7.24
CA THR A 109 -11.50 14.35 8.43
C THR A 109 -11.77 15.77 8.94
N SER A 110 -12.79 15.93 9.79
CA SER A 110 -12.97 17.16 10.56
C SER A 110 -13.57 16.80 11.91
N GLU A 111 -13.31 17.61 12.93
CA GLU A 111 -13.92 17.45 14.26
C GLU A 111 -15.46 17.48 14.20
N PHE A 112 -16.03 18.05 13.12
CA PHE A 112 -17.47 18.17 12.88
C PHE A 112 -18.05 17.09 11.94
N ALA A 113 -17.22 16.22 11.36
CA ALA A 113 -17.67 15.13 10.46
C ALA A 113 -18.34 13.97 11.22
N LEU A 114 -18.39 14.02 12.56
CA LEU A 114 -18.83 12.90 13.39
C LEU A 114 -20.35 12.69 13.45
N ASP A 115 -21.17 13.60 12.92
CA ASP A 115 -22.64 13.43 12.94
C ASP A 115 -23.20 12.70 11.70
N GLY A 116 -22.36 12.28 10.76
CA GLY A 116 -22.79 11.75 9.45
C GLY A 116 -21.93 10.61 8.92
N GLY A 117 -21.92 9.46 9.60
CA GLY A 117 -21.87 8.17 8.87
C GLY A 117 -20.53 7.52 8.55
N TRP A 118 -19.39 8.07 8.98
CA TRP A 118 -18.10 7.35 9.00
C TRP A 118 -17.40 7.39 10.37
N GLY A 119 -18.10 7.81 11.42
CA GLY A 119 -17.65 7.67 12.79
C GLY A 119 -17.50 6.19 13.14
N GLU A 120 -16.34 5.80 13.66
CA GLU A 120 -16.01 4.44 14.11
C GLU A 120 -16.62 3.37 13.21
N SER A 121 -16.14 3.26 11.98
CA SER A 121 -16.52 2.11 11.16
C SER A 121 -16.10 0.86 11.93
N ALA A 122 -17.08 0.17 12.54
CA ALA A 122 -17.03 -1.22 12.96
C ALA A 122 -16.84 -2.18 11.76
N VAL A 123 -16.27 -1.66 10.68
CA VAL A 123 -15.89 -2.34 9.45
C VAL A 123 -14.48 -2.81 9.70
N GLY A 124 -14.34 -4.11 9.90
CA GLY A 124 -13.00 -4.69 9.97
C GLY A 124 -12.22 -4.33 8.70
N VAL A 125 -10.92 -4.14 8.87
CA VAL A 125 -9.96 -3.99 7.79
C VAL A 125 -9.67 -5.38 7.24
N PRO A 126 -10.00 -5.67 5.96
CA PRO A 126 -9.67 -6.94 5.36
C PRO A 126 -8.17 -7.04 5.13
N THR A 127 -7.55 -8.09 5.68
CA THR A 127 -6.12 -8.38 5.57
C THR A 127 -5.89 -9.82 5.14
N ILE A 128 -4.65 -10.15 4.80
CA ILE A 128 -4.23 -11.54 4.52
C ILE A 128 -4.39 -12.47 5.73
N VAL A 129 -4.44 -11.93 6.95
CA VAL A 129 -4.67 -12.68 8.19
C VAL A 129 -6.14 -12.63 8.66
N GLY A 130 -7.03 -12.17 7.78
CA GLY A 130 -8.47 -12.09 8.01
C GLY A 130 -8.99 -10.67 8.20
N ASN A 131 -10.25 -10.56 8.60
CA ASN A 131 -10.90 -9.27 8.79
C ASN A 131 -10.67 -8.74 10.22
N LEU A 132 -9.88 -7.68 10.38
CA LEU A 132 -9.41 -7.18 11.67
C LEU A 132 -10.16 -5.93 12.10
N LYS A 133 -10.71 -5.90 13.31
CA LYS A 133 -11.31 -4.67 13.85
C LYS A 133 -10.24 -3.70 14.32
N THR A 134 -10.37 -2.42 14.01
CA THR A 134 -9.35 -1.39 14.27
C THR A 134 -9.04 -1.21 15.76
N GLU A 135 -10.02 -1.43 16.64
CA GLU A 135 -9.83 -1.37 18.10
C GLU A 135 -9.15 -2.62 18.69
N SER A 136 -9.03 -3.69 17.91
CA SER A 136 -8.56 -4.98 18.42
C SER A 136 -7.04 -5.03 18.62
N GLN A 137 -6.59 -5.81 19.61
CA GLN A 137 -5.16 -6.07 19.80
C GLN A 137 -4.52 -6.74 18.56
N MET A 138 -5.28 -7.59 17.84
CA MET A 138 -4.77 -8.25 16.63
C MET A 138 -4.46 -7.25 15.50
N TYR A 139 -5.26 -6.18 15.38
CA TYR A 139 -4.99 -5.12 14.42
C TYR A 139 -3.69 -4.37 14.73
N LYS A 140 -3.48 -4.02 16.00
CA LYS A 140 -2.22 -3.42 16.47
C LYS A 140 -1.02 -4.36 16.26
N ASP A 141 -1.19 -5.63 16.59
CA ASP A 141 -0.17 -6.66 16.37
C ASP A 141 0.14 -6.80 14.87
N TRP A 142 -0.85 -6.69 13.99
CA TRP A 142 -0.66 -6.76 12.53
C TRP A 142 0.12 -5.57 11.98
N ILE A 143 -0.20 -4.35 12.40
CA ILE A 143 0.55 -3.14 11.99
C ILE A 143 2.02 -3.26 12.42
N ASN A 144 2.25 -3.60 13.69
CA ASN A 144 3.61 -3.77 14.21
C ASN A 144 4.35 -4.90 13.49
N TYR A 145 3.68 -6.03 13.23
CA TYR A 145 4.25 -7.14 12.48
C TYR A 145 4.70 -6.70 11.09
N LEU A 146 3.88 -5.93 10.37
CA LEU A 146 4.23 -5.40 9.06
C LEU A 146 5.45 -4.46 9.15
N ILE A 147 5.49 -3.54 10.11
CA ILE A 147 6.63 -2.62 10.28
C ILE A 147 7.93 -3.38 10.55
N ASP A 148 7.91 -4.36 11.47
CA ASP A 148 9.07 -5.18 11.79
C ASP A 148 9.50 -6.05 10.62
N PHE A 149 8.53 -6.69 9.94
CA PHE A 149 8.78 -7.48 8.75
C PHE A 149 9.44 -6.65 7.65
N ARG A 150 8.90 -5.45 7.35
CA ARG A 150 9.48 -4.55 6.35
C ARG A 150 10.84 -4.01 6.77
N THR A 151 11.07 -3.80 8.07
CA THR A 151 12.40 -3.45 8.58
C THR A 151 13.42 -4.55 8.25
N ILE A 152 13.04 -5.83 8.34
CA ILE A 152 13.90 -6.94 7.95
C ILE A 152 14.07 -6.99 6.42
N VAL A 153 12.96 -6.99 5.66
CA VAL A 153 12.98 -7.12 4.19
C VAL A 153 13.75 -6.02 3.50
N GLU A 154 13.59 -4.77 3.95
CA GLU A 154 14.21 -3.57 3.37
C GLU A 154 15.63 -3.32 3.89
N SER A 155 16.15 -4.18 4.77
CA SER A 155 17.55 -4.10 5.24
C SER A 155 18.54 -4.64 4.21
N ASP A 156 19.82 -4.36 4.44
CA ASP A 156 20.95 -4.87 3.65
C ASP A 156 21.32 -6.34 3.97
N LEU A 157 20.54 -7.02 4.81
CA LEU A 157 20.76 -8.44 5.14
C LEU A 157 20.61 -9.33 3.89
N THR A 158 21.35 -10.44 3.89
CA THR A 158 21.16 -11.51 2.91
C THR A 158 19.77 -12.12 3.03
N ILE A 159 19.29 -12.80 1.99
CA ILE A 159 17.95 -13.42 2.02
C ILE A 159 17.89 -14.50 3.11
N GLU A 160 18.98 -15.26 3.29
CA GLU A 160 19.11 -16.28 4.32
C GLU A 160 19.01 -15.68 5.74
N GLU A 161 19.69 -14.57 5.99
CA GLU A 161 19.58 -13.85 7.26
C GLU A 161 18.17 -13.29 7.46
N LYS A 162 17.54 -12.75 6.42
CA LYS A 162 16.15 -12.27 6.47
C LYS A 162 15.18 -13.41 6.82
N LEU A 163 15.32 -14.56 6.16
CA LEU A 163 14.53 -15.75 6.44
C LEU A 163 14.71 -16.21 7.88
N TYR A 164 15.93 -16.24 8.41
CA TYR A 164 16.19 -16.56 9.82
C TYR A 164 15.53 -15.54 10.77
N GLN A 165 15.70 -14.24 10.52
CA GLN A 165 15.07 -13.21 11.34
C GLN A 165 13.55 -13.34 11.35
N ILE A 166 12.94 -13.68 10.21
CA ILE A 166 11.48 -13.84 10.12
C ILE A 166 11.02 -15.13 10.81
N ASN A 167 11.64 -16.27 10.47
CA ASN A 167 11.20 -17.60 10.86
C ASN A 167 11.47 -17.91 12.33
N ASP A 168 12.62 -17.47 12.86
CA ASP A 168 13.11 -17.91 14.17
C ASP A 168 13.04 -16.80 15.22
N VAL A 169 13.26 -15.55 14.82
CA VAL A 169 13.32 -14.40 15.76
C VAL A 169 11.97 -13.71 15.86
N MET A 170 11.52 -13.07 14.77
CA MET A 170 10.31 -12.27 14.71
C MET A 170 9.08 -13.13 14.98
N SER A 171 8.97 -14.32 14.39
CA SER A 171 7.81 -15.21 14.59
C SER A 171 7.52 -15.51 16.05
N GLN A 172 8.53 -15.44 16.93
CA GLN A 172 8.43 -15.79 18.34
C GLN A 172 8.30 -14.58 19.29
N SER A 173 8.40 -13.36 18.78
CA SER A 173 8.53 -12.13 19.60
C SER A 173 7.33 -11.86 20.52
N SER A 174 6.14 -12.31 20.12
CA SER A 174 4.90 -12.13 20.89
C SER A 174 3.87 -13.21 20.58
N THR A 175 2.86 -13.35 21.43
CA THR A 175 1.73 -14.25 21.15
C THR A 175 0.94 -13.82 19.90
N GLY A 176 0.84 -12.52 19.62
CA GLY A 176 0.24 -11.99 18.39
C GLY A 176 1.01 -12.42 17.15
N TYR A 177 2.33 -12.25 17.16
CA TYR A 177 3.21 -12.57 16.04
C TYR A 177 3.20 -14.07 15.74
N LYS A 178 3.20 -14.92 16.78
CA LYS A 178 3.06 -16.38 16.62
C LYS A 178 1.77 -16.76 15.89
N LYS A 179 0.65 -16.09 16.19
CA LYS A 179 -0.65 -16.33 15.54
C LYS A 179 -0.64 -15.86 14.09
N ILE A 180 -0.17 -14.63 13.85
CA ILE A 180 -0.03 -14.04 12.51
C ILE A 180 0.84 -14.94 11.63
N TYR A 181 2.06 -15.25 12.10
CA TYR A 181 3.01 -16.09 11.38
C TYR A 181 2.45 -17.48 11.08
N LYS A 182 1.73 -18.10 12.03
CA LYS A 182 1.08 -19.39 11.80
C LYS A 182 0.08 -19.31 10.64
N ILE A 183 -0.75 -18.28 10.56
CA ILE A 183 -1.70 -18.07 9.45
C ILE A 183 -0.92 -17.93 8.14
N LEU A 184 0.07 -17.05 8.11
CA LEU A 184 0.89 -16.77 6.92
C LEU A 184 1.58 -18.04 6.38
N VAL A 185 2.21 -18.84 7.24
CA VAL A 185 2.89 -20.08 6.84
C VAL A 185 1.88 -21.12 6.34
N THR A 186 0.78 -21.32 7.08
CA THR A 186 -0.17 -22.41 6.80
C THR A 186 -0.98 -22.16 5.53
N GLU A 187 -1.34 -20.91 5.28
CA GLU A 187 -2.27 -20.55 4.20
C GLU A 187 -1.56 -19.97 2.98
N HIS A 188 -0.38 -19.36 3.16
CA HIS A 188 0.26 -18.54 2.11
C HIS A 188 1.71 -18.95 1.81
N GLY A 189 2.24 -20.02 2.41
CA GLY A 189 3.61 -20.48 2.15
C GLY A 189 4.70 -19.46 2.53
N PHE A 190 4.38 -18.56 3.45
CA PHE A 190 5.28 -17.51 3.92
C PHE A 190 6.43 -18.08 4.77
N PRO A 191 7.62 -17.44 4.79
CA PRO A 191 8.02 -16.25 4.01
C PRO A 191 8.57 -16.55 2.62
N ASP A 192 8.83 -17.81 2.30
CA ASP A 192 9.47 -18.20 1.03
C ASP A 192 8.67 -17.72 -0.18
N SER A 193 7.33 -17.79 -0.12
CA SER A 193 6.46 -17.29 -1.18
C SER A 193 6.64 -15.80 -1.45
N PHE A 194 6.81 -14.99 -0.41
CA PHE A 194 7.04 -13.55 -0.54
C PHE A 194 8.32 -13.26 -1.33
N PHE A 195 9.43 -13.91 -0.98
CA PHE A 195 10.71 -13.69 -1.67
C PHE A 195 10.75 -14.34 -3.05
N THR A 196 10.11 -15.49 -3.21
CA THR A 196 9.95 -16.14 -4.52
C THR A 196 9.17 -15.23 -5.48
N ASP A 197 8.12 -14.56 -5.02
CA ASP A 197 7.34 -13.64 -5.84
C ASP A 197 8.15 -12.43 -6.33
N LEU A 198 9.18 -11.98 -5.59
CA LEU A 198 10.09 -10.91 -6.06
C LEU A 198 10.85 -11.32 -7.32
N LEU A 199 11.15 -12.61 -7.49
CA LEU A 199 11.81 -13.09 -8.71
C LEU A 199 10.90 -12.97 -9.94
N CYS A 200 9.58 -12.82 -9.77
CA CYS A 200 8.66 -12.59 -10.88
C CYS A 200 8.79 -11.19 -11.50
N GLU A 201 9.56 -10.29 -10.88
CA GLU A 201 9.92 -9.00 -11.49
C GLU A 201 10.92 -9.18 -12.66
N LEU A 202 11.60 -10.33 -12.74
CA LEU A 202 12.44 -10.66 -13.88
C LEU A 202 11.57 -10.93 -15.12
N ASP A 203 11.94 -10.30 -16.23
CA ASP A 203 11.14 -10.38 -17.44
C ASP A 203 11.08 -11.81 -18.01
N GLY A 204 9.88 -12.37 -18.11
CA GLY A 204 9.64 -13.75 -18.52
C GLY A 204 9.68 -14.79 -17.40
N VAL A 205 9.86 -14.38 -16.14
CA VAL A 205 9.76 -15.25 -14.96
C VAL A 205 8.36 -15.15 -14.37
N GLY A 206 7.61 -16.25 -14.41
CA GLY A 206 6.36 -16.40 -13.65
C GLY A 206 6.56 -17.26 -12.41
N GLY A 207 5.54 -17.35 -11.55
CA GLY A 207 5.65 -18.03 -10.24
C GLY A 207 6.24 -19.45 -10.27
N LYS A 208 5.91 -20.25 -11.30
CA LYS A 208 6.52 -21.59 -11.45
C LYS A 208 8.04 -21.53 -11.69
N THR A 209 8.49 -20.60 -12.52
CA THR A 209 9.90 -20.42 -12.83
C THR A 209 10.64 -19.80 -11.65
N ALA A 210 10.01 -18.85 -10.95
CA ALA A 210 10.54 -18.29 -9.72
C ALA A 210 10.79 -19.38 -8.67
N GLY A 211 9.83 -20.29 -8.47
CA GLY A 211 10.01 -21.44 -7.58
C GLY A 211 11.18 -22.34 -7.98
N LEU A 212 11.37 -22.61 -9.29
CA LEU A 212 12.52 -23.39 -9.77
C LEU A 212 13.87 -22.71 -9.48
N LEU A 213 13.92 -21.37 -9.59
CA LEU A 213 15.12 -20.58 -9.27
C LEU A 213 15.39 -20.60 -7.76
N TRP A 214 14.34 -20.42 -6.95
CA TRP A 214 14.39 -20.48 -5.49
C TRP A 214 14.91 -21.83 -5.00
N ASP A 215 14.34 -22.93 -5.49
CA ASP A 215 14.74 -24.31 -5.14
C ASP A 215 16.19 -24.62 -5.55
N ALA A 216 16.70 -23.93 -6.59
CA ALA A 216 18.08 -24.04 -7.04
C ALA A 216 19.05 -23.12 -6.25
N GLY A 217 18.57 -22.34 -5.28
CA GLY A 217 19.38 -21.47 -4.42
C GLY A 217 19.58 -20.05 -4.96
N TYR A 218 18.90 -19.65 -6.03
CA TYR A 218 18.96 -18.28 -6.56
C TYR A 218 17.92 -17.40 -5.87
N LEU A 219 18.26 -16.92 -4.67
CA LEU A 219 17.32 -16.25 -3.76
C LEU A 219 17.06 -14.77 -4.08
N SER A 220 17.79 -14.16 -5.03
CA SER A 220 17.60 -12.76 -5.43
C SER A 220 17.72 -12.54 -6.93
N ILE A 221 17.18 -11.40 -7.40
CA ILE A 221 17.30 -10.94 -8.79
C ILE A 221 18.77 -10.85 -9.20
N GLU A 222 19.62 -10.30 -8.33
CA GLU A 222 21.05 -10.16 -8.56
C GLU A 222 21.73 -11.52 -8.66
N ALA A 223 21.36 -12.49 -7.80
CA ALA A 223 21.90 -13.84 -7.87
C ALA A 223 21.57 -14.49 -9.22
N VAL A 224 20.32 -14.38 -9.70
CA VAL A 224 19.91 -14.89 -11.02
C VAL A 224 20.67 -14.19 -12.15
N LYS A 225 20.83 -12.86 -12.08
CA LYS A 225 21.54 -12.06 -13.10
C LYS A 225 23.05 -12.35 -13.13
N ASN A 226 23.66 -12.66 -11.99
CA ASN A 226 25.09 -12.95 -11.89
C ASN A 226 25.44 -14.43 -12.12
N ALA A 227 24.47 -15.34 -12.04
CA ALA A 227 24.68 -16.77 -12.25
C ALA A 227 25.30 -17.09 -13.64
N PRO A 228 26.22 -18.05 -13.77
CA PRO A 228 26.65 -18.52 -15.07
C PRO A 228 25.47 -19.04 -15.91
N GLN A 229 25.46 -18.74 -17.22
CA GLN A 229 24.41 -19.20 -18.13
C GLN A 229 24.27 -20.73 -18.12
N GLU A 230 25.38 -21.45 -18.03
CA GLU A 230 25.40 -22.92 -17.99
C GLU A 230 24.71 -23.47 -16.75
N GLU A 231 24.88 -22.84 -15.59
CA GLU A 231 24.21 -23.26 -14.35
C GLU A 231 22.68 -23.08 -14.45
N LEU A 232 22.22 -21.93 -14.96
CA LEU A 232 20.80 -21.68 -15.13
C LEU A 232 20.15 -22.67 -16.11
N LEU A 233 20.88 -23.09 -17.14
CA LEU A 233 20.41 -24.10 -18.12
C LEU A 233 20.35 -25.51 -17.54
N ASN A 234 21.08 -25.80 -16.46
CA ASN A 234 21.00 -27.09 -15.78
C ASN A 234 19.74 -27.22 -14.90
N ILE A 235 19.04 -26.12 -14.62
CA ILE A 235 17.79 -26.13 -13.86
C ILE A 235 16.68 -26.68 -14.76
N LYS A 236 16.15 -27.85 -14.40
CA LYS A 236 15.09 -28.51 -15.15
C LYS A 236 13.85 -27.61 -15.25
N GLY A 237 13.48 -27.25 -16.47
CA GLY A 237 12.32 -26.39 -16.74
C GLY A 237 12.70 -24.96 -17.13
N ILE A 238 13.98 -24.59 -17.04
CA ILE A 238 14.51 -23.31 -17.52
C ILE A 238 15.15 -23.53 -18.91
N GLY A 239 14.69 -22.78 -19.89
CA GLY A 239 15.11 -22.93 -21.28
C GLY A 239 16.03 -21.81 -21.76
N LYS A 240 16.78 -22.08 -22.84
CA LYS A 240 17.75 -21.15 -23.43
C LYS A 240 17.21 -19.75 -23.71
N LYS A 241 16.00 -19.64 -24.26
CA LYS A 241 15.37 -18.34 -24.56
C LYS A 241 15.16 -17.49 -23.31
N LEU A 242 14.78 -18.11 -22.19
CA LEU A 242 14.60 -17.40 -20.93
C LEU A 242 15.95 -16.93 -20.40
N VAL A 243 16.96 -17.81 -20.41
CA VAL A 243 18.30 -17.45 -19.93
C VAL A 243 18.90 -16.31 -20.75
N GLU A 244 18.77 -16.33 -22.08
CA GLU A 244 19.21 -15.23 -22.95
C GLU A 244 18.55 -13.90 -22.56
N LYS A 245 17.26 -13.93 -22.21
CA LYS A 245 16.49 -12.77 -21.76
C LYS A 245 16.87 -12.28 -20.36
N LEU A 246 17.22 -13.18 -19.46
CA LEU A 246 17.71 -12.85 -18.12
C LEU A 246 19.11 -12.21 -18.14
N LYS A 247 19.89 -12.45 -19.21
CA LYS A 247 21.27 -11.99 -19.37
C LYS A 247 21.42 -10.79 -20.31
N SER A 248 20.38 -10.42 -21.05
CA SER A 248 20.35 -9.22 -21.90
C SER A 248 20.19 -7.95 -21.06
#